data_AF-A0A1R3U2P9-F1
#
_entry.id   AF-A0A1R3U2P9-F1
#
_cell.length_a   1.000
_cell.length_b   1.000
_cell.length_c   1.000
_cell.angle_alpha   90.00
_cell.angle_beta   90.00
_cell.angle_gamma   90.00
#
_symmetry.space_group_name_H-M   'P 1'
#
loop_
_entity.id
_entity.type
_entity.pdbx_description
1 polymer ?
#
loop_
_entity_poly.entity_id
_entity_poly.type
_entity_poly.pdbx_seq_one_letter_code
_entity_poly.pdbx_strand_id
1 'polypeptide(L)'
;MNLYRFYLRVVAPTMNSLGEPKSWEVGELTSLDAGFDRAAAQVNAYTRNEAAKAYVLVLSAIFERQLRQWALHLFQQPRKPDVARQNVVDLLDEIISEAGLDGASDGVRETLVEAHEIGNVIRHGDGSASKALIKSAPQFWSYDPCDYADINPPPSPDSALLVIPGGYLEDYTRAGLRFWGRADRLEGAIEDPPF
;
A
#
# COMPACT_ATOMS: atom_id res chain seq x y z
N MET A 1 -4.36 -12.35 -13.56
CA MET A 1 -4.24 -12.38 -12.08
C MET A 1 -5.33 -11.53 -11.40
N ASN A 2 -5.82 -11.92 -10.21
CA ASN A 2 -6.90 -11.20 -9.52
C ASN A 2 -6.49 -9.81 -9.01
N LEU A 3 -5.27 -9.65 -8.50
CA LEU A 3 -4.73 -8.35 -8.06
C LEU A 3 -4.78 -7.31 -9.19
N TYR A 4 -4.29 -7.68 -10.39
CA TYR A 4 -4.32 -6.79 -11.58
C TYR A 4 -5.73 -6.31 -11.91
N ARG A 5 -6.68 -7.26 -12.00
CA ARG A 5 -8.06 -6.96 -12.37
C ARG A 5 -8.73 -6.08 -11.33
N PHE A 6 -8.44 -6.30 -10.04
CA PHE A 6 -8.97 -5.49 -8.96
C PHE A 6 -8.39 -4.07 -9.03
N TYR A 7 -7.08 -3.93 -9.23
CA TYR A 7 -6.46 -2.61 -9.39
C TYR A 7 -7.06 -1.83 -10.56
N LEU A 8 -7.08 -2.39 -11.77
CA LEU A 8 -7.57 -1.69 -12.95
C LEU A 8 -9.07 -1.37 -12.94
N ARG A 9 -9.89 -2.24 -12.34
CA ARG A 9 -11.35 -2.12 -12.43
C ARG A 9 -11.97 -1.42 -11.22
N VAL A 10 -11.24 -1.33 -10.11
CA VAL A 10 -11.76 -0.80 -8.86
C VAL A 10 -10.86 0.29 -8.33
N VAL A 11 -9.58 0.00 -8.08
CA VAL A 11 -8.66 0.93 -7.41
C VAL A 11 -8.38 2.15 -8.30
N ALA A 12 -7.79 1.96 -9.47
CA ALA A 12 -7.40 3.05 -10.36
C ALA A 12 -8.60 3.93 -10.78
N PRO A 13 -9.77 3.38 -11.20
CA PRO A 13 -10.93 4.21 -11.53
C PRO A 13 -11.43 5.03 -10.33
N THR A 14 -11.43 4.45 -9.12
CA THR A 14 -11.89 5.16 -7.93
C THR A 14 -10.92 6.28 -7.57
N MET A 15 -9.61 5.99 -7.51
CA MET A 15 -8.60 7.00 -7.24
C MET A 15 -8.62 8.11 -8.30
N ASN A 16 -8.82 7.80 -9.58
CA ASN A 16 -8.96 8.82 -10.62
C ASN A 16 -10.21 9.68 -10.43
N SER A 17 -11.33 9.08 -10.02
CA SER A 17 -12.57 9.83 -9.76
C SER A 17 -12.50 10.78 -8.57
N LEU A 18 -11.62 10.50 -7.59
CA LEU A 18 -11.38 11.38 -6.45
C LEU A 18 -10.53 12.62 -6.82
N GLY A 19 -9.96 12.65 -8.02
CA GLY A 19 -9.12 13.75 -8.52
C GLY A 19 -7.77 13.87 -7.80
N GLU A 20 -6.85 14.63 -8.37
CA GLU A 20 -5.57 14.91 -7.70
C GLU A 20 -5.76 15.88 -6.52
N PRO A 21 -4.94 15.75 -5.46
CA PRO A 21 -4.90 16.74 -4.39
C PRO A 21 -4.67 18.13 -4.98
N LYS A 22 -5.55 19.07 -4.64
CA LYS A 22 -5.33 20.47 -4.96
C LYS A 22 -4.58 21.08 -3.80
N SER A 23 -3.40 21.65 -4.06
CA SER A 23 -2.69 22.44 -3.06
C SER A 23 -3.57 23.62 -2.63
N TRP A 24 -3.55 23.96 -1.34
CA TRP A 24 -4.28 25.11 -0.79
C TRP A 24 -3.35 26.10 -0.12
N GLU A 25 -3.76 27.37 -0.12
CA GLU A 25 -3.03 28.43 0.55
C GLU A 25 -3.10 28.29 2.08
N VAL A 26 -1.94 28.39 2.73
CA VAL A 26 -1.81 28.45 4.18
C VAL A 26 -1.59 29.91 4.58
N GLY A 27 -2.53 30.47 5.36
CA GLY A 27 -2.46 31.86 5.81
C GLY A 27 -3.83 32.46 6.12
N GLU A 28 -3.88 33.79 6.30
CA GLU A 28 -5.13 34.54 6.41
C GLU A 28 -5.92 34.48 5.09
N LEU A 29 -7.18 34.09 5.19
CA LEU A 29 -8.08 34.02 4.05
C LEU A 29 -8.64 35.41 3.75
N THR A 30 -8.51 35.86 2.51
CA THR A 30 -8.96 37.18 2.05
C THR A 30 -10.48 37.25 1.81
N SER A 31 -11.17 36.11 1.80
CA SER A 31 -12.63 36.02 1.58
C SER A 31 -13.24 34.74 2.16
N LEU A 32 -14.57 34.73 2.28
CA LEU A 32 -15.35 33.55 2.67
C LEU A 32 -15.26 32.43 1.62
N ASP A 33 -15.32 32.76 0.34
CA ASP A 33 -15.22 31.79 -0.75
C ASP A 33 -13.86 31.08 -0.74
N ALA A 34 -12.77 31.82 -0.53
CA ALA A 34 -11.45 31.23 -0.35
C ALA A 34 -11.41 30.26 0.86
N GLY A 35 -12.18 30.54 1.91
CA GLY A 35 -12.34 29.63 3.04
C GLY A 35 -13.08 28.35 2.69
N PHE A 36 -14.17 28.43 1.91
CA PHE A 36 -14.89 27.24 1.45
C PHE A 36 -14.06 26.40 0.48
N ASP A 37 -13.32 27.03 -0.43
CA ASP A 37 -12.42 26.34 -1.36
C ASP A 37 -11.32 25.59 -0.61
N ARG A 38 -10.70 26.22 0.40
CA ARG A 38 -9.71 25.56 1.26
C ARG A 38 -10.30 24.38 2.02
N ALA A 39 -11.46 24.54 2.64
CA ALA A 39 -12.12 23.47 3.38
C ALA A 39 -12.46 22.28 2.45
N ALA A 40 -12.95 22.55 1.25
CA ALA A 40 -13.22 21.53 0.25
C ALA A 40 -11.94 20.80 -0.18
N ALA A 41 -10.84 21.53 -0.42
CA ALA A 41 -9.56 20.93 -0.79
C ALA A 41 -9.01 20.00 0.32
N GLN A 42 -9.09 20.43 1.58
CA GLN A 42 -8.67 19.64 2.74
C GLN A 42 -9.50 18.36 2.90
N VAL A 43 -10.83 18.46 2.82
CA VAL A 43 -11.73 17.29 2.93
C VAL A 43 -11.49 16.30 1.78
N ASN A 44 -11.25 16.79 0.56
CA ASN A 44 -10.95 15.96 -0.60
C ASN A 44 -9.60 15.23 -0.44
N ALA A 45 -8.55 15.93 -0.01
CA ALA A 45 -7.24 15.34 0.24
C ALA A 45 -7.30 14.28 1.35
N TYR A 46 -8.02 14.57 2.45
CA TYR A 46 -8.27 13.61 3.52
C TYR A 46 -8.99 12.36 3.00
N THR A 47 -10.10 12.54 2.29
CA THR A 47 -10.90 11.44 1.72
C THR A 47 -10.07 10.58 0.76
N ARG A 48 -9.25 11.21 -0.10
CA ARG A 48 -8.35 10.52 -1.03
C ARG A 48 -7.31 9.68 -0.28
N ASN A 49 -6.71 10.22 0.78
CA ASN A 49 -5.74 9.48 1.58
C ASN A 49 -6.37 8.29 2.30
N GLU A 50 -7.56 8.45 2.88
CA GLU A 50 -8.28 7.35 3.53
C GLU A 50 -8.68 6.26 2.52
N ALA A 51 -9.10 6.65 1.31
CA ALA A 51 -9.31 5.70 0.22
C ALA A 51 -8.02 4.95 -0.14
N ALA A 52 -6.89 5.67 -0.24
CA ALA A 52 -5.60 5.06 -0.54
C ALA A 52 -5.17 4.05 0.56
N LYS A 53 -5.28 4.41 1.84
CA LYS A 53 -5.05 3.50 2.97
C LYS A 53 -5.90 2.24 2.87
N ALA A 54 -7.21 2.41 2.65
CA ALA A 54 -8.12 1.28 2.50
C ALA A 54 -7.72 0.37 1.33
N TYR A 55 -7.28 0.94 0.21
CA TYR A 55 -6.82 0.15 -0.94
C TYR A 55 -5.49 -0.56 -0.70
N VAL A 56 -4.52 0.04 -0.02
CA VAL A 56 -3.29 -0.68 0.38
C VAL A 56 -3.65 -1.90 1.22
N LEU A 57 -4.54 -1.74 2.20
CA LEU A 57 -4.99 -2.83 3.07
C LEU A 57 -5.66 -3.97 2.26
N VAL A 58 -6.55 -3.64 1.34
CA VAL A 58 -7.27 -4.64 0.51
C VAL A 58 -6.31 -5.34 -0.45
N LEU A 59 -5.45 -4.59 -1.14
CA LEU A 59 -4.49 -5.15 -2.09
C LEU A 59 -3.48 -6.06 -1.37
N SER A 60 -2.95 -5.64 -0.22
CA SER A 60 -2.09 -6.43 0.67
C SER A 60 -2.76 -7.73 1.11
N ALA A 61 -4.02 -7.67 1.55
CA ALA A 61 -4.77 -8.87 1.95
C ALA A 61 -5.03 -9.83 0.77
N ILE A 62 -5.30 -9.30 -0.43
CA ILE A 62 -5.47 -10.12 -1.64
C ILE A 62 -4.16 -10.86 -1.95
N PHE A 63 -3.04 -10.14 -1.97
CA PHE A 63 -1.72 -10.72 -2.24
C PHE A 63 -1.36 -11.78 -1.21
N GLU A 64 -1.49 -11.48 0.09
CA GLU A 64 -1.21 -12.42 1.18
C GLU A 64 -2.02 -13.71 1.02
N ARG A 65 -3.31 -13.60 0.71
CA ARG A 65 -4.16 -14.78 0.49
C ARG A 65 -3.67 -15.61 -0.70
N GLN A 66 -3.27 -14.97 -1.80
CA GLN A 66 -2.71 -15.67 -2.96
C GLN A 66 -1.38 -16.35 -2.61
N LEU A 67 -0.51 -15.66 -1.88
CA LEU A 67 0.78 -16.15 -1.41
C LEU A 67 0.62 -17.40 -0.54
N ARG A 68 -0.26 -17.35 0.48
CA ARG A 68 -0.55 -18.49 1.35
C ARG A 68 -1.15 -19.67 0.59
N GLN A 69 -2.05 -19.43 -0.36
CA GLN A 69 -2.61 -20.49 -1.19
C GLN A 69 -1.54 -21.15 -2.06
N TRP A 70 -0.63 -20.37 -2.64
CA TRP A 70 0.46 -20.91 -3.42
C TRP A 70 1.46 -21.71 -2.56
N ALA A 71 1.79 -21.20 -1.37
CA ALA A 71 2.66 -21.88 -0.41
C ALA A 71 2.17 -23.28 -0.02
N LEU A 72 0.85 -23.49 0.08
CA LEU A 72 0.27 -24.83 0.33
C LEU A 72 0.57 -25.84 -0.77
N HIS A 73 0.78 -25.38 -2.01
CA HIS A 73 1.15 -26.22 -3.14
C HIS A 73 2.67 -26.34 -3.32
N LEU A 74 3.41 -25.31 -2.90
CA LEU A 74 4.87 -25.26 -3.02
C LEU A 74 5.56 -26.15 -1.97
N PHE A 75 5.07 -26.13 -0.73
CA PHE A 75 5.69 -26.86 0.37
C PHE A 75 4.99 -28.19 0.67
N GLN A 76 5.77 -29.20 1.06
CA GLN A 76 5.22 -30.45 1.61
C GLN A 76 4.46 -30.20 2.92
N GLN A 77 3.35 -30.90 3.12
CA GLN A 77 2.47 -30.76 4.28
C GLN A 77 2.38 -32.08 5.08
N PRO A 78 2.26 -32.02 6.42
CA PRO A 78 2.24 -30.82 7.26
C PRO A 78 3.63 -30.23 7.50
N ARG A 79 3.74 -28.90 7.63
CA ARG A 79 4.99 -28.20 7.98
C ARG A 79 4.90 -27.39 9.27
N LYS A 80 6.06 -27.04 9.83
CA LYS A 80 6.20 -26.09 10.95
C LYS A 80 7.18 -24.97 10.54
N PRO A 81 6.79 -23.68 10.67
CA PRO A 81 5.45 -23.21 11.03
C PRO A 81 4.40 -23.55 9.97
N ASP A 82 3.14 -23.63 10.41
CA ASP A 82 1.99 -23.83 9.52
C ASP A 82 1.81 -22.60 8.61
N VAL A 83 1.55 -22.84 7.33
CA VAL A 83 1.42 -21.78 6.31
C VAL A 83 0.37 -20.75 6.67
N ALA A 84 -0.71 -21.12 7.35
CA ALA A 84 -1.78 -20.18 7.72
C ALA A 84 -1.40 -19.29 8.92
N ARG A 85 -0.40 -19.68 9.73
CA ARG A 85 -0.01 -18.98 10.96
C ARG A 85 1.35 -18.29 10.87
N GLN A 86 2.14 -18.62 9.86
CA GLN A 86 3.44 -17.99 9.65
C GLN A 86 3.30 -16.49 9.37
N ASN A 87 4.25 -15.70 9.88
CA ASN A 87 4.39 -14.29 9.53
C ASN A 87 4.53 -14.15 8.00
N VAL A 88 3.89 -13.13 7.42
CA VAL A 88 3.83 -12.96 5.96
C VAL A 88 5.19 -12.68 5.36
N VAL A 89 6.04 -11.91 6.03
CA VAL A 89 7.39 -11.56 5.57
C VAL A 89 8.27 -12.81 5.54
N ASP A 90 8.26 -13.58 6.63
CA ASP A 90 9.01 -14.85 6.70
C ASP A 90 8.52 -15.84 5.62
N LEU A 91 7.20 -15.92 5.42
CA LEU A 91 6.61 -16.80 4.41
C LEU A 91 6.99 -16.35 2.99
N LEU A 92 7.01 -15.04 2.71
CA LEU A 92 7.44 -14.48 1.44
C LEU A 92 8.90 -14.85 1.14
N ASP A 93 9.78 -14.68 2.12
CA ASP A 93 11.21 -14.99 1.99
C ASP A 93 11.46 -16.46 1.69
N GLU A 94 10.75 -17.35 2.40
CA GLU A 94 10.84 -18.78 2.14
C GLU A 94 10.32 -19.14 0.75
N ILE A 95 9.23 -18.54 0.29
CA ILE A 95 8.69 -18.80 -1.05
C ILE A 95 9.64 -18.31 -2.13
N ILE A 96 10.22 -17.10 -1.98
CA ILE A 96 11.22 -16.56 -2.91
C ILE A 96 12.40 -17.54 -3.02
N SER A 97 12.91 -18.01 -1.88
CA SER A 97 14.01 -18.97 -1.82
C SER A 97 13.65 -20.32 -2.47
N GLU A 98 12.53 -20.93 -2.06
CA GLU A 98 12.10 -22.26 -2.52
C GLU A 98 11.76 -22.29 -4.00
N ALA A 99 11.08 -21.26 -4.51
CA ALA A 99 10.72 -21.17 -5.92
C ALA A 99 11.88 -20.66 -6.81
N GLY A 100 12.99 -20.21 -6.21
CA GLY A 100 14.14 -19.67 -6.92
C GLY A 100 13.86 -18.33 -7.59
N LEU A 101 13.03 -17.48 -6.97
CA LEU A 101 12.64 -16.18 -7.52
C LEU A 101 13.69 -15.11 -7.22
N ASP A 102 13.88 -14.19 -8.15
CA ASP A 102 14.53 -12.93 -7.84
C ASP A 102 13.54 -12.01 -7.10
N GLY A 103 13.74 -11.81 -5.80
CA GLY A 103 12.94 -10.88 -5.00
C GLY A 103 13.51 -9.47 -4.94
N ALA A 104 14.80 -9.28 -5.23
CA ALA A 104 15.52 -8.04 -4.98
C ALA A 104 15.49 -7.09 -6.18
N SER A 105 15.49 -7.63 -7.40
CA SER A 105 15.39 -6.81 -8.60
C SER A 105 14.08 -6.02 -8.62
N ASP A 106 14.21 -4.74 -8.95
CA ASP A 106 13.13 -3.75 -9.00
C ASP A 106 12.39 -3.52 -7.67
N GLY A 107 13.00 -3.86 -6.53
CA GLY A 107 12.45 -3.60 -5.21
C GLY A 107 11.21 -4.43 -4.86
N VAL A 108 10.97 -5.54 -5.56
CA VAL A 108 9.70 -6.30 -5.45
C VAL A 108 9.44 -6.76 -4.02
N ARG A 109 10.43 -7.39 -3.39
CA ARG A 109 10.31 -7.85 -1.99
C ARG A 109 10.10 -6.66 -1.06
N GLU A 110 10.90 -5.61 -1.21
CA GLU A 110 10.87 -4.42 -0.37
C GLU A 110 9.49 -3.76 -0.40
N THR A 111 8.92 -3.52 -1.58
CA THR A 111 7.59 -2.92 -1.74
C THR A 111 6.47 -3.83 -1.20
N LEU A 112 6.57 -5.15 -1.38
CA LEU A 112 5.58 -6.09 -0.84
C LEU A 112 5.59 -6.12 0.69
N VAL A 113 6.77 -6.09 1.31
CA VAL A 113 6.93 -6.00 2.76
C VAL A 113 6.44 -4.65 3.29
N GLU A 114 6.82 -3.55 2.64
CA GLU A 114 6.38 -2.20 3.02
C GLU A 114 4.86 -2.06 3.03
N ALA A 115 4.17 -2.56 2.00
CA ALA A 115 2.71 -2.55 1.96
C ALA A 115 2.05 -3.46 3.00
N HIS A 116 2.69 -4.57 3.38
CA HIS A 116 2.23 -5.38 4.51
C HIS A 116 2.30 -4.60 5.82
N GLU A 117 3.42 -3.92 6.09
CA GLU A 117 3.60 -3.11 7.29
C GLU A 117 2.67 -1.90 7.33
N ILE A 118 2.49 -1.19 6.20
CA ILE A 118 1.48 -0.13 6.07
C ILE A 118 0.08 -0.68 6.41
N GLY A 119 -0.28 -1.85 5.86
CA GLY A 119 -1.56 -2.50 6.15
C GLY A 119 -1.73 -2.81 7.64
N ASN A 120 -0.66 -3.22 8.33
CA ASN A 120 -0.68 -3.46 9.78
C ASN A 120 -0.89 -2.15 10.55
N VAL A 121 -0.21 -1.06 10.18
CA VAL A 121 -0.40 0.26 10.81
C VAL A 121 -1.82 0.78 10.60
N ILE A 122 -2.37 0.66 9.39
CA ILE A 122 -3.75 1.09 9.10
C ILE A 122 -4.77 0.28 9.92
N ARG A 123 -4.54 -1.03 10.09
CA ARG A 123 -5.48 -1.91 10.80
C ARG A 123 -5.41 -1.77 12.31
N HIS A 124 -4.21 -1.61 12.86
CA HIS A 124 -3.96 -1.69 14.30
C HIS A 124 -3.66 -0.34 14.96
N GLY A 125 -3.41 0.70 14.17
CA GLY A 125 -3.06 2.02 14.65
C GLY A 125 -1.65 2.08 15.26
N ASP A 126 -1.51 2.87 16.32
CA ASP A 126 -0.22 3.10 16.97
C ASP A 126 0.26 1.85 17.73
N GLY A 127 1.55 1.54 17.58
CA GLY A 127 2.15 0.36 18.17
C GLY A 127 3.60 0.17 17.74
N SER A 128 4.16 -1.01 18.00
CA SER A 128 5.50 -1.36 17.54
C SER A 128 5.64 -1.32 16.02
N ALA A 129 4.60 -1.77 15.29
CA ALA A 129 4.56 -1.71 13.82
C ALA A 129 4.62 -0.27 13.29
N SER A 130 3.81 0.63 13.86
CA SER A 130 3.83 2.07 13.49
C SER A 130 5.21 2.69 13.76
N LYS A 131 5.79 2.46 14.94
CA LYS A 131 7.14 2.98 15.28
C LYS A 131 8.23 2.41 14.38
N ALA A 132 8.13 1.14 14.00
CA ALA A 132 9.08 0.51 13.08
C ALA A 132 8.96 1.12 11.68
N LEU A 133 7.73 1.29 11.18
CA LEU A 133 7.47 1.85 9.86
C LEU A 133 7.89 3.32 9.76
N ILE A 134 7.63 4.15 10.78
CA ILE A 134 8.13 5.54 10.85
C ILE A 134 9.65 5.59 10.73
N LYS A 135 10.35 4.64 11.38
CA LYS A 135 11.81 4.58 11.34
C LYS A 135 12.34 4.12 9.98
N SER A 136 11.71 3.12 9.37
CA SER A 136 12.18 2.53 8.11
C SER A 136 11.73 3.29 6.87
N ALA A 137 10.57 3.94 6.93
CA ALA A 137 9.92 4.62 5.83
C ALA A 137 9.30 5.96 6.28
N PRO A 138 10.11 6.93 6.75
CA PRO A 138 9.61 8.21 7.25
C PRO A 138 8.90 9.05 6.19
N GLN A 139 9.07 8.75 4.90
CA GLN A 139 8.41 9.45 3.81
C GLN A 139 6.89 9.43 3.89
N PHE A 140 6.27 8.42 4.51
CA PHE A 140 4.81 8.37 4.69
C PHE A 140 4.28 9.37 5.74
N TRP A 141 5.16 10.04 6.48
CA TRP A 141 4.84 11.14 7.40
C TRP A 141 5.46 12.47 6.96
N SER A 142 6.05 12.51 5.77
CA SER A 142 6.65 13.72 5.20
C SER A 142 5.72 14.24 4.11
N TYR A 143 4.91 15.23 4.46
CA TYR A 143 4.02 15.90 3.52
C TYR A 143 4.01 17.41 3.74
N ASP A 144 3.76 18.17 2.68
CA ASP A 144 3.48 19.59 2.79
C ASP A 144 2.08 19.77 3.42
N PRO A 145 1.91 20.57 4.49
CA PRO A 145 0.59 20.93 5.01
C PRO A 145 -0.34 21.61 3.99
N CYS A 146 0.20 22.08 2.86
CA CYS A 146 -0.57 22.57 1.72
C CYS A 146 -1.15 21.44 0.84
N ASP A 147 -0.60 20.23 0.93
CA ASP A 147 -1.01 19.05 0.14
C ASP A 147 -1.89 18.09 0.95
N TYR A 148 -1.63 17.99 2.26
CA TYR A 148 -2.41 17.18 3.18
C TYR A 148 -2.48 17.84 4.56
N ALA A 149 -3.68 17.91 5.13
CA ALA A 149 -3.89 18.27 6.53
C ALA A 149 -4.87 17.26 7.12
N ASP A 150 -4.53 16.67 8.27
CA ASP A 150 -5.50 15.90 9.03
C ASP A 150 -6.62 16.85 9.48
N ILE A 151 -7.86 16.46 9.17
CA ILE A 151 -9.04 17.24 9.55
C ILE A 151 -9.40 17.05 11.03
N ASN A 152 -8.76 16.08 11.71
CA ASN A 152 -8.93 15.91 13.15
C ASN A 152 -8.09 16.95 13.92
N PRO A 153 -8.67 17.61 14.93
CA PRO A 153 -7.91 18.53 15.78
C PRO A 153 -6.87 17.74 16.60
N PRO A 154 -5.61 18.22 16.66
CA PRO A 154 -4.58 17.59 17.48
C PRO A 154 -4.99 17.43 18.95
N PRO A 155 -4.48 16.40 19.66
CA PRO A 155 -3.48 15.45 19.19
C PRO A 155 -4.06 14.26 18.40
N SER A 156 -3.58 14.05 17.18
CA SER A 156 -3.86 12.85 16.37
C SER A 156 -2.80 11.77 16.61
N PRO A 157 -3.16 10.47 16.62
CA PRO A 157 -2.19 9.38 16.68
C PRO A 157 -1.31 9.35 15.43
N ASP A 158 -0.06 8.85 15.53
CA ASP A 158 0.89 8.86 14.41
C ASP A 158 0.32 8.08 13.20
N SER A 159 -0.39 6.99 13.45
CA SER A 159 -1.07 6.19 12.42
C SER A 159 -2.16 6.96 11.66
N ALA A 160 -2.81 7.96 12.26
CA ALA A 160 -3.78 8.81 11.56
C ALA A 160 -3.08 9.76 10.58
N LEU A 161 -1.86 10.20 10.91
CA LEU A 161 -1.03 11.09 10.11
C LEU A 161 -0.32 10.40 8.94
N LEU A 162 -0.43 9.07 8.83
CA LEU A 162 0.09 8.32 7.69
C LEU A 162 -0.53 8.85 6.38
N VAL A 163 0.31 9.21 5.41
CA VAL A 163 -0.12 9.63 4.06
C VAL A 163 0.42 8.64 3.04
N ILE A 164 -0.45 8.14 2.17
CA ILE A 164 -0.07 7.27 1.06
C ILE A 164 0.25 8.15 -0.16
N PRO A 165 1.50 8.17 -0.66
CA PRO A 165 1.89 8.99 -1.79
C PRO A 165 1.13 8.66 -3.07
N GLY A 166 1.00 9.65 -3.95
CA GLY A 166 0.58 9.42 -5.33
C GLY A 166 1.49 8.39 -6.00
N GLY A 167 0.90 7.46 -6.76
CA GLY A 167 1.64 6.37 -7.41
C GLY A 167 1.86 5.12 -6.55
N TYR A 168 1.82 5.21 -5.21
CA TYR A 168 2.16 4.07 -4.34
C TYR A 168 1.30 2.82 -4.58
N LEU A 169 0.00 2.99 -4.82
CA LEU A 169 -0.90 1.87 -5.13
C LEU A 169 -0.55 1.18 -6.46
N GLU A 170 -0.07 1.96 -7.43
CA GLU A 170 0.43 1.47 -8.71
C GLU A 170 1.72 0.68 -8.48
N ASP A 171 2.69 1.26 -7.79
CA ASP A 171 3.98 0.63 -7.49
C ASP A 171 3.81 -0.67 -6.72
N TYR A 172 2.94 -0.70 -5.72
CA TYR A 172 2.59 -1.92 -5.00
C TYR A 172 1.97 -2.97 -5.92
N THR A 173 1.01 -2.56 -6.76
CA THR A 173 0.37 -3.49 -7.71
C THR A 173 1.39 -4.03 -8.70
N ARG A 174 2.28 -3.17 -9.20
CA ARG A 174 3.39 -3.52 -10.09
C ARG A 174 4.28 -4.56 -9.42
N ALA A 175 4.75 -4.32 -8.19
CA ALA A 175 5.56 -5.27 -7.43
C ALA A 175 4.88 -6.63 -7.29
N GLY A 176 3.59 -6.65 -6.93
CA GLY A 176 2.80 -7.88 -6.90
C GLY A 176 2.73 -8.59 -8.26
N LEU A 177 2.55 -7.85 -9.36
CA LEU A 177 2.54 -8.42 -10.70
C LEU A 177 3.89 -8.99 -11.11
N ARG A 178 4.99 -8.28 -10.83
CA ARG A 178 6.34 -8.77 -11.07
C ARG A 178 6.62 -10.05 -10.30
N PHE A 179 6.24 -10.11 -9.02
CA PHE A 179 6.36 -11.33 -8.20
C PHE A 179 5.67 -12.52 -8.85
N TRP A 180 4.40 -12.37 -9.25
CA TRP A 180 3.64 -13.46 -9.85
C TRP A 180 4.07 -13.77 -11.29
N GLY A 181 4.59 -12.79 -12.03
CA GLY A 181 5.21 -12.98 -13.34
C GLY A 181 6.46 -13.86 -13.23
N ARG A 182 7.35 -13.56 -12.28
CA ARG A 182 8.55 -14.37 -11.98
C ARG A 182 8.20 -15.78 -11.48
N ALA A 183 7.05 -15.92 -10.80
CA ALA A 183 6.55 -17.22 -10.36
C ALA A 183 5.92 -18.05 -11.50
N ASP A 184 5.50 -17.41 -12.59
CA ASP A 184 4.91 -18.09 -13.74
C ASP A 184 6.02 -18.64 -14.66
N ARG A 185 6.12 -19.97 -14.73
CA ARG A 185 7.15 -20.67 -15.52
C ARG A 185 6.73 -20.91 -16.98
N LEU A 186 5.57 -20.42 -17.40
CA LEU A 186 5.09 -20.57 -18.76
C LEU A 186 5.78 -19.57 -19.71
N GLU A 187 5.97 -19.98 -20.96
CA GLU A 187 6.48 -19.11 -22.01
C GLU A 187 5.53 -17.91 -22.23
N GLY A 188 6.09 -16.70 -22.22
CA GLY A 188 5.32 -15.46 -22.34
C GLY A 188 4.78 -14.89 -21.01
N ALA A 189 5.22 -15.40 -19.86
CA ALA A 189 4.97 -14.78 -18.56
C ALA A 189 5.44 -13.31 -18.56
N ILE A 190 4.57 -12.42 -18.09
CA ILE A 190 4.85 -10.98 -18.04
C ILE A 190 5.54 -10.67 -16.72
N GLU A 191 6.85 -10.43 -16.77
CA GLU A 191 7.63 -9.98 -15.61
C GLU A 191 7.67 -8.46 -15.45
N ASP A 192 7.36 -7.70 -16.51
CA ASP A 192 7.28 -6.24 -16.45
C ASP A 192 5.90 -5.77 -16.95
N PRO A 193 4.97 -5.45 -16.04
CA PRO A 193 3.65 -5.01 -16.43
C PRO A 193 3.69 -3.60 -17.07
N PRO A 194 2.77 -3.27 -18.00
CA PRO A 194 2.80 -2.02 -18.82
C PRO A 194 2.43 -0.73 -18.04
N PHE A 195 2.23 -0.94 -16.75
CA PHE A 195 1.80 -0.11 -15.66
C PHE A 195 2.86 0.42 -14.77
#